data_AF-A0A724IRY1-F1
#
_entry.id   AF-A0A724IRY1-F1
#
_cell.length_a   1.000
_cell.length_b   1.000
_cell.length_c   1.000
_cell.angle_alpha   90.00
_cell.angle_beta   90.00
_cell.angle_gamma   90.00
#
_symmetry.space_group_name_H-M   'P 1'
#
loop_
_entity.id
_entity.type
_entity.pdbx_description
1 polymer ?
#
loop_
_entity_poly.entity_id
_entity_poly.type
_entity_poly.pdbx_seq_one_letter_code
_entity_poly.pdbx_strand_id
1 'polypeptide(L)' 'KKPNVSKAVKNLIEFGIILEGPKIGRSKTYRLNPQFGWKGTVSNHKKALKNGLSVIQGGKV' A
#
# COMPACT_ATOMS: atom_id res chain seq x y z
N LYS A 1 23.73 19.36 -5.41
CA LYS A 1 23.34 18.24 -6.31
C LYS A 1 21.91 17.83 -5.93
N LYS A 2 20.91 18.02 -6.81
CA LYS A 2 19.53 17.62 -6.49
C LYS A 2 19.37 16.09 -6.63
N PRO A 3 18.76 15.39 -5.67
CA PRO A 3 18.49 13.97 -5.82
C PRO A 3 17.46 13.74 -6.93
N ASN A 4 17.70 12.75 -7.78
CA ASN A 4 16.79 12.36 -8.89
C ASN A 4 15.64 11.49 -8.37
N VAL A 5 14.83 12.05 -7.46
CA VAL A 5 13.73 11.34 -6.78
C VAL A 5 12.75 10.75 -7.79
N SER A 6 12.41 11.50 -8.85
CA SER A 6 11.50 11.01 -9.89
C SER A 6 12.01 9.77 -10.61
N LYS A 7 13.33 9.63 -10.80
CA LYS A 7 13.93 8.43 -11.40
C LYS A 7 13.86 7.24 -10.44
N ALA A 8 14.17 7.47 -9.16
CA ALA A 8 14.05 6.43 -8.14
C ALA A 8 12.61 5.91 -8.02
N VAL A 9 11.62 6.81 -8.01
CA VAL A 9 10.20 6.44 -7.95
C VAL A 9 9.78 5.61 -9.17
N LYS A 10 10.20 5.98 -10.38
CA LYS A 10 9.93 5.19 -11.59
C LYS A 10 10.47 3.77 -11.49
N ASN A 11 11.72 3.62 -11.04
CA ASN A 11 12.33 2.31 -10.86
C ASN A 11 11.56 1.46 -9.82
N LEU A 12 11.11 2.05 -8.71
CA LEU A 12 10.31 1.34 -7.69
C LEU A 12 8.95 0.86 -8.22
N ILE A 13 8.35 1.60 -9.16
CA ILE A 13 7.11 1.19 -9.83
C ILE A 13 7.39 0.04 -10.81
N GLU A 14 8.46 0.14 -11.59
CA GLU A 14 8.88 -0.88 -12.56
C GLU A 14 9.20 -2.22 -11.88
N PHE A 15 9.86 -2.18 -10.72
CA PHE A 15 10.09 -3.36 -9.89
C PHE A 15 8.83 -3.89 -9.17
N GLY A 16 7.69 -3.20 -9.28
CA GLY A 16 6.44 -3.60 -8.63
C GLY A 16 6.45 -3.47 -7.10
N ILE A 17 7.41 -2.74 -6.53
CA ILE A 17 7.51 -2.49 -5.09
C ILE A 17 6.45 -1.48 -4.66
N ILE A 18 6.25 -0.44 -5.48
CA ILE A 18 5.23 0.59 -5.27
C ILE A 18 4.25 0.54 -6.42
N LEU A 19 2.96 0.58 -6.11
CA LEU A 19 1.89 0.61 -7.10
C LEU A 19 1.36 2.04 -7.21
N GLU A 20 1.30 2.56 -8.44
CA GLU A 20 0.70 3.86 -8.73
C GLU A 20 -0.82 3.76 -8.66
N GLY A 21 -1.43 4.68 -7.91
CA GLY A 21 -2.87 4.83 -7.77
C GLY A 21 -3.41 5.97 -8.64
N PRO A 22 -4.71 6.28 -8.53
CA PRO A 22 -5.31 7.38 -9.28
C PRO A 22 -4.65 8.72 -8.91
N LYS A 23 -4.62 9.63 -9.88
CA LYS A 23 -4.17 11.02 -9.64
C LYS A 23 -5.26 11.76 -8.88
N ILE A 24 -4.95 12.23 -7.68
CA ILE A 24 -5.87 13.00 -6.83
C ILE A 24 -5.41 14.45 -6.82
N GLY A 25 -6.18 15.32 -7.49
CA GLY A 25 -5.83 16.72 -7.68
C GLY A 25 -4.53 16.91 -8.49
N ARG A 26 -3.54 17.56 -7.88
CA ARG A 26 -2.24 17.83 -8.52
C ARG A 26 -1.22 16.70 -8.34
N SER A 27 -1.48 15.74 -7.46
CA SER A 27 -0.50 14.74 -7.03
C SER A 27 -0.86 13.32 -7.46
N LYS A 28 0.16 12.53 -7.79
CA LYS A 28 0.04 11.08 -7.97
C LYS A 28 -0.03 10.40 -6.61
N THR A 29 -0.89 9.40 -6.47
CA THR A 29 -0.99 8.59 -5.25
C THR A 29 -0.22 7.30 -5.45
N TYR A 30 0.42 6.80 -4.40
CA TYR A 30 1.21 5.58 -4.43
C TYR A 30 0.85 4.70 -3.24
N ARG A 31 0.80 3.38 -3.43
CA ARG A 31 0.65 2.39 -2.36
C ARG A 31 1.81 1.40 -2.38
N LEU A 32 2.27 0.96 -1.21
CA LEU A 32 3.23 -0.14 -1.12
C LEU A 32 2.55 -1.42 -1.63
N ASN A 33 3.26 -2.23 -2.41
CA ASN A 33 2.75 -3.53 -2.81
C ASN A 33 2.63 -4.43 -1.56
N PRO A 34 1.42 -4.90 -1.20
CA PRO A 34 1.22 -5.74 -0.02
C PRO A 34 2.02 -7.05 -0.06
N GLN A 35 2.41 -7.53 -1.24
CA GLN A 35 3.26 -8.71 -1.39
C GLN A 35 4.73 -8.44 -1.04
N PHE A 36 5.19 -7.21 -1.23
CA PHE A 36 6.58 -6.81 -0.95
C PHE A 36 6.78 -6.39 0.49
N GLY A 37 5.75 -5.81 1.12
CA GLY A 37 5.89 -5.37 2.50
C GLY A 37 4.65 -4.72 3.08
N TRP A 38 4.70 -4.58 4.40
CA TRP A 38 3.68 -3.93 5.19
C TRP A 38 4.13 -2.51 5.57
N LYS A 39 3.25 -1.53 5.34
CA LYS A 39 3.47 -0.16 5.78
C LYS A 39 3.07 -0.02 7.25
N GLY A 40 4.04 -0.16 8.17
CA GLY A 40 3.85 0.03 9.61
C GLY A 40 4.66 -0.96 10.46
N THR A 41 4.32 -1.08 11.75
CA THR A 41 4.98 -2.04 12.64
C THR A 41 4.56 -3.48 12.32
N VAL A 42 5.47 -4.43 12.57
CA VAL A 42 5.21 -5.87 12.39
C VAL A 42 4.04 -6.35 13.26
N SER A 43 3.89 -5.80 14.47
CA SER A 43 2.75 -6.10 15.35
C SER A 43 1.42 -5.72 14.71
N ASN A 44 1.34 -4.58 14.05
CA ASN A 44 0.14 -4.15 13.31
C ASN A 44 -0.08 -4.98 12.05
N HIS A 45 0.98 -5.44 11.38
CA HIS A 45 0.88 -6.37 10.25
C HIS A 45 0.17 -7.67 10.67
N LYS A 46 0.61 -8.27 11.78
CA LYS A 46 0.00 -9.49 12.33
C LYS A 46 -1.47 -9.29 12.68
N LYS A 47 -1.82 -8.13 13.27
CA LYS A 47 -3.20 -7.77 13.58
C LYS A 47 -4.06 -7.62 12.32
N ALA A 48 -3.54 -6.99 11.27
CA ALA A 48 -4.25 -6.85 10.00
C ALA A 48 -4.48 -8.18 9.28
N LEU A 49 -3.51 -9.10 9.32
CA LEU A 49 -3.66 -10.47 8.80
C LEU A 49 -4.67 -11.29 9.62
N LYS A 50 -4.65 -11.15 10.96
CA LYS A 50 -5.55 -11.87 11.87
C LYS A 50 -6.99 -11.36 11.78
N ASN A 51 -7.17 -10.06 11.57
CA ASN A 51 -8.45 -9.41 11.33
C ASN A 51 -8.84 -9.42 9.85
N GLY A 52 -8.46 -10.47 9.11
CA GLY A 52 -8.96 -10.69 7.75
C GLY A 52 -10.50 -10.70 7.71
N LEU A 53 -11.06 -10.78 6.49
CA LEU A 53 -12.50 -10.70 6.22
C LEU A 53 -13.32 -11.57 7.19
N SER A 54 -13.87 -10.97 8.24
CA SER A 54 -14.82 -11.63 9.12
C SER A 54 -16.20 -11.47 8.52
N VAL A 55 -16.89 -12.58 8.26
CA VAL A 55 -18.32 -12.55 7.93
C VAL A 55 -19.05 -11.96 9.12
N ILE A 56 -19.47 -10.70 8.99
CA ILE A 56 -20.45 -10.11 9.90
C ILE A 56 -21.80 -10.70 9.52
N GLN A 57 -22.38 -11.49 10.43
CA GLN A 57 -23.73 -12.03 10.25
C GLN A 57 -24.73 -10.89 10.37
N GLY A 58 -24.96 -10.16 9.27
CA GLY A 58 -26.03 -9.18 9.18
C GLY A 58 -27.37 -9.89 9.13
N GLY A 59 -28.32 -9.50 9.99
CA GLY A 59 -29.72 -9.94 9.88
C GLY A 59 -30.15 -11.12 10.74
N LYS A 60 -29.68 -11.23 11.99
CA LYS A 60 -30.50 -11.88 13.03
C LYS A 60 -31.45 -10.82 13.59
N VAL A 61 -32.65 -10.76 13.01
CA VAL A 61 -33.85 -10.30 13.73
C VAL A 61 -34.27 -11.37 14.73
#